data_AF-A0A536XYB7-F1
#
_entry.id   AF-A0A536XYB7-F1
#
_cell.length_a   1.000
_cell.length_b   1.000
_cell.length_c   1.000
_cell.angle_alpha   90.00
_cell.angle_beta   90.00
_cell.angle_gamma   90.00
#
_symmetry.space_group_name_H-M   'P 1'
#
loop_
_entity.id
_entity.type
_entity.pdbx_description
1 polymer ?
#
loop_
_entity_poly.entity_id
_entity_poly.type
_entity_poly.pdbx_seq_one_letter_code
_entity_poly.pdbx_strand_id
1 'polypeptide(L)'
;METSFTSAVVILLLVTDPIGNIPLFVSLLRHVAPKRRVLVIVRECAIALAVLLICVPFGSSLLELFGLSERSLNLAGGVILFLIALRMIFHGPEGIFGETASGEPFIVPLAIPSIAGPAAIATVVLLVSRAPQRLPEWLLAVTV
;
A
#
# COMPACT_ATOMS: atom_id res chain seq x y z
N MET A 1 0.96 22.29 8.43
CA MET A 1 2.31 21.73 8.64
C MET A 1 2.89 21.53 7.26
N GLU A 2 3.98 22.21 6.92
CA GLU A 2 4.67 21.96 5.66
C GLU A 2 5.06 20.47 5.63
N THR A 3 4.44 19.69 4.74
CA THR A 3 4.83 18.29 4.53
C THR A 3 6.20 18.31 3.88
N SER A 4 7.24 18.22 4.71
CA SER A 4 8.61 18.02 4.25
C SER A 4 8.76 16.61 3.68
N PHE A 5 9.73 16.43 2.78
CA PHE A 5 10.11 15.13 2.22
C PHE A 5 10.24 14.05 3.30
N THR A 6 10.93 14.35 4.40
CA THR A 6 11.12 13.43 5.53
C THR A 6 9.80 12.99 6.17
N SER A 7 8.85 13.92 6.32
CA SER A 7 7.53 13.59 6.88
C SER A 7 6.75 12.68 5.95
N ALA A 8 6.82 12.89 4.64
CA ALA A 8 6.18 12.01 3.66
C ALA A 8 6.76 10.59 3.71
N VAL A 9 8.08 10.45 3.75
CA VAL A 9 8.75 9.15 3.90
C VAL A 9 8.31 8.44 5.18
N VAL A 10 8.28 9.14 6.32
CA VAL A 10 7.84 8.55 7.59
C VAL A 10 6.39 8.09 7.52
N ILE A 11 5.49 8.88 6.94
CA ILE A 11 4.07 8.52 6.80
C ILE A 11 3.93 7.30 5.87
N LEU A 12 4.60 7.29 4.72
CA LEU A 12 4.55 6.17 3.77
C LEU A 12 5.10 4.89 4.39
N LEU A 13 6.20 4.97 5.15
CA LEU A 13 6.77 3.83 5.87
C LEU A 13 5.82 3.29 6.95
N LEU A 14 5.13 4.18 7.67
CA LEU A 14 4.15 3.79 8.68
C LEU A 14 2.91 3.13 8.03
N VAL A 15 2.48 3.62 6.87
CA VAL A 15 1.28 3.14 6.17
C VAL A 15 1.52 1.86 5.39
N THR A 16 2.70 1.68 4.79
CA THR A 16 3.08 0.43 4.10
C THR A 16 3.43 -0.70 5.06
N ASP A 17 3.68 -0.38 6.33
CA ASP A 17 3.91 -1.30 7.45
C ASP A 17 4.75 -2.53 7.08
N PRO A 18 6.03 -2.33 6.71
CA PRO A 18 6.89 -3.44 6.30
C PRO A 18 7.12 -4.46 7.42
N ILE A 19 7.01 -4.04 8.69
CA ILE A 19 7.23 -4.90 9.86
C ILE A 19 5.98 -5.74 10.17
N GLY A 20 4.80 -5.10 10.21
CA GLY A 20 3.54 -5.82 10.46
C GLY A 20 3.17 -6.79 9.34
N ASN A 21 3.67 -6.57 8.12
CA ASN A 21 3.49 -7.49 7.00
C ASN A 21 4.39 -8.75 7.05
N ILE A 22 5.41 -8.82 7.91
CA ILE A 22 6.35 -9.96 7.98
C ILE A 22 5.63 -11.32 8.21
N PRO A 23 4.72 -11.48 9.18
CA PRO A 23 4.04 -12.75 9.42
C PRO A 23 3.18 -13.22 8.23
N LEU A 24 2.61 -12.26 7.48
CA LEU A 24 1.84 -12.51 6.26
C LEU A 24 2.75 -13.04 5.15
N PHE A 25 3.89 -12.38 4.93
CA PHE A 25 4.91 -12.85 3.97
C PHE A 25 5.42 -14.25 4.33
N VAL A 26 5.76 -14.49 5.60
CA VAL A 26 6.26 -15.80 6.06
C VAL A 26 5.22 -16.90 5.86
N SER A 27 3.94 -16.61 6.11
CA SER A 27 2.85 -17.58 5.94
C SER A 27 2.63 -17.92 4.46
N LEU A 28 2.62 -16.93 3.58
CA LEU A 28 2.39 -17.13 2.13
C LEU A 28 3.60 -17.75 1.42
N LEU A 29 4.82 -17.45 1.86
CA LEU A 29 6.04 -18.01 1.27
C LEU A 29 6.42 -19.40 1.83
N ARG A 30 5.64 -19.94 2.78
CA ARG A 30 5.89 -21.26 3.40
C ARG A 30 5.98 -22.38 2.36
N HIS A 31 5.16 -22.31 1.31
CA HIS A 31 5.10 -23.32 0.23
C HIS A 31 6.04 -23.02 -0.95
N VAL A 32 6.81 -21.92 -0.90
CA VAL A 32 7.74 -21.52 -1.97
C VAL A 32 9.16 -21.98 -1.66
N ALA A 33 9.83 -22.57 -2.66
CA ALA A 33 11.22 -22.99 -2.56
C ALA A 33 12.14 -21.82 -2.16
N PRO A 34 13.09 -22.00 -1.21
CA PRO A 34 13.90 -20.91 -0.66
C PRO A 34 14.65 -20.08 -1.71
N LYS A 35 15.07 -20.71 -2.82
CA LYS A 35 15.75 -20.04 -3.95
C LYS A 35 14.85 -19.07 -4.74
N ARG A 36 13.53 -19.28 -4.74
CA ARG A 36 12.54 -18.42 -5.43
C ARG A 36 11.91 -17.36 -4.52
N ARG A 37 12.07 -17.47 -3.20
CA ARG A 37 11.45 -16.54 -2.23
C ARG A 37 11.85 -15.09 -2.45
N VAL A 38 13.14 -14.83 -2.63
CA VAL A 38 13.65 -13.46 -2.87
C VAL A 38 13.10 -12.88 -4.17
N LEU A 39 13.04 -13.69 -5.23
CA LEU A 39 12.50 -13.25 -6.53
C LEU A 39 11.02 -12.85 -6.42
N VAL A 40 10.23 -13.64 -5.68
CA VAL A 40 8.80 -13.33 -5.44
C VAL A 40 8.66 -12.04 -4.63
N ILE A 41 9.41 -11.88 -3.53
CA ILE A 41 9.36 -10.66 -2.71
C ILE A 41 9.69 -9.43 -3.55
N VAL A 42 10.79 -9.46 -4.31
CA VAL A 42 11.20 -8.32 -5.14
C VAL A 42 10.16 -8.01 -6.20
N ARG A 43 9.55 -9.03 -6.83
CA ARG A 43 8.49 -8.84 -7.82
C ARG A 43 7.26 -8.16 -7.21
N GLU A 44 6.81 -8.62 -6.06
CA GLU A 44 5.61 -8.06 -5.42
C GLU A 44 5.86 -6.64 -4.89
N CYS A 45 7.04 -6.36 -4.33
CA CYS A 45 7.45 -4.99 -4.00
C CYS A 45 7.52 -4.09 -5.24
N ALA A 46 8.04 -4.60 -6.37
CA ALA A 46 8.11 -3.84 -7.61
C ALA A 46 6.71 -3.53 -8.19
N ILE A 47 5.76 -4.46 -8.10
CA ILE A 47 4.37 -4.23 -8.51
C ILE A 47 3.74 -3.16 -7.61
N ALA A 48 3.87 -3.27 -6.29
CA ALA A 48 3.34 -2.28 -5.37
C ALA A 48 3.94 -0.88 -5.59
N LEU A 49 5.26 -0.82 -5.80
CA LEU A 49 5.95 0.41 -6.14
C LEU A 49 5.43 1.01 -7.45
N ALA A 50 5.24 0.20 -8.49
CA ALA A 50 4.70 0.65 -9.76
C ALA A 50 3.29 1.25 -9.60
N VAL A 51 2.43 0.61 -8.81
CA VAL A 51 1.08 1.11 -8.52
C VAL A 51 1.15 2.48 -7.81
N LEU A 52 1.96 2.61 -6.77
CA LEU A 52 2.11 3.87 -6.04
C LEU A 52 2.72 4.97 -6.93
N LEU A 53 3.71 4.64 -7.74
CA LEU A 53 4.34 5.57 -8.70
C LEU A 53 3.34 6.06 -9.75
N ILE A 54 2.42 5.22 -10.21
CA ILE A 54 1.33 5.63 -11.11
C ILE A 54 0.34 6.54 -10.35
N CYS A 55 0.04 6.27 -9.08
CA CYS A 55 -0.85 7.13 -8.31
C CYS A 55 -0.29 8.54 -8.06
N VAL A 56 1.03 8.74 -8.08
CA VAL A 56 1.65 10.07 -7.87
C VAL A 56 1.20 11.11 -8.92
N PRO A 57 1.43 10.94 -10.23
CA PRO A 57 1.01 11.92 -11.23
C PRO A 57 -0.51 11.95 -11.45
N PHE A 58 -1.22 10.84 -11.20
CA PHE A 58 -2.66 10.75 -11.42
C PHE A 58 -3.51 11.13 -10.19
N GLY A 59 -2.89 11.40 -9.03
CA GLY A 59 -3.60 11.59 -7.78
C GLY A 59 -4.62 12.72 -7.81
N SER A 60 -4.22 13.94 -8.19
CA SER A 60 -5.13 15.09 -8.30
C SER A 60 -6.26 14.86 -9.31
N SER A 61 -5.94 14.34 -10.49
CA SER A 61 -6.92 14.02 -11.52
C SER A 61 -7.92 12.94 -11.09
N LEU A 62 -7.49 11.98 -10.26
CA LEU A 62 -8.41 10.98 -9.69
C LEU A 62 -9.40 11.62 -8.71
N LEU A 63 -8.96 12.53 -7.82
CA LEU A 63 -9.91 13.24 -6.94
C LEU A 63 -10.93 14.03 -7.75
N GLU A 64 -10.49 14.76 -8.76
CA GLU A 64 -11.36 15.57 -9.62
C GLU A 64 -12.35 14.70 -10.40
N LEU A 65 -11.89 13.58 -10.97
CA LEU A 65 -12.73 12.65 -11.72
C LEU A 65 -13.83 12.03 -10.84
N PHE A 66 -13.50 11.68 -9.60
CA PHE A 66 -14.46 11.08 -8.66
C PHE A 66 -15.25 12.12 -7.85
N GLY A 67 -15.01 13.42 -8.06
CA GLY A 67 -15.64 14.49 -7.27
C GLY A 67 -15.33 14.39 -5.77
N LEU A 68 -14.19 13.81 -5.41
CA LEU A 68 -13.80 13.56 -4.03
C LEU A 68 -13.06 14.76 -3.46
N SER A 69 -13.50 15.19 -2.27
CA SER A 69 -12.73 16.16 -1.49
C SER A 69 -11.59 15.48 -0.74
N GLU A 70 -10.56 16.24 -0.40
CA GLU A 70 -9.48 15.78 0.47
C GLU A 70 -10.01 15.24 1.82
N ARG A 71 -11.09 15.83 2.35
CA ARG A 71 -11.75 15.37 3.58
C ARG A 71 -12.38 13.99 3.40
N SER A 72 -13.02 13.76 2.27
CA SER A 72 -13.64 12.46 1.93
C SER A 72 -12.59 11.36 1.86
N LEU A 73 -11.45 11.65 1.24
CA LEU A 73 -10.36 10.70 1.11
C LEU A 73 -9.70 10.38 2.46
N ASN A 74 -9.50 11.39 3.32
CA ASN A 74 -9.02 11.17 4.69
C ASN A 74 -10.00 10.31 5.52
N LEU A 75 -11.31 10.57 5.40
CA LEU A 75 -12.33 9.80 6.11
C LEU A 75 -12.33 8.33 5.65
N ALA A 76 -12.31 8.10 4.34
CA ALA A 76 -12.27 6.76 3.76
C ALA A 76 -10.98 6.01 4.15
N GLY A 77 -9.82 6.66 4.07
CA GLY A 77 -8.54 6.09 4.49
C GLY A 77 -8.53 5.71 5.97
N GLY A 78 -9.08 6.58 6.84
CA GLY A 78 -9.20 6.30 8.27
C GLY A 78 -10.13 5.12 8.58
N VAL A 79 -11.28 5.02 7.90
CA VAL A 79 -12.20 3.88 8.04
C VAL A 79 -11.54 2.58 7.58
N ILE A 80 -10.82 2.59 6.46
CA ILE A 80 -10.12 1.40 5.97
C ILE A 80 -9.02 0.97 6.95
N LEU A 81 -8.23 1.90 7.47
CA LEU A 81 -7.19 1.59 8.46
C LEU A 81 -7.80 1.00 9.74
N PHE A 82 -8.92 1.55 10.20
CA PHE A 82 -9.66 1.01 11.34
C PHE A 82 -10.15 -0.43 11.09
N LEU A 83 -10.70 -0.71 9.90
CA LEU A 83 -11.13 -2.07 9.54
C LEU A 83 -9.95 -3.06 9.46
N ILE A 84 -8.80 -2.64 8.93
CA ILE A 84 -7.58 -3.46 8.90
C ILE A 84 -7.11 -3.76 10.34
N ALA A 85 -7.06 -2.76 11.21
CA ALA A 85 -6.66 -2.93 12.60
C ALA A 85 -7.61 -3.88 13.35
N LEU A 86 -8.93 -3.75 13.16
CA LEU A 86 -9.90 -4.69 13.73
C LEU A 86 -9.68 -6.11 13.21
N ARG A 87 -9.41 -6.26 11.91
CA ARG A 87 -9.14 -7.57 11.30
C ARG A 87 -7.87 -8.22 11.83
N MET A 88 -6.86 -7.45 12.23
CA MET A 88 -5.65 -7.97 12.89
C MET A 88 -5.91 -8.43 14.32
N ILE A 89 -6.78 -7.74 15.06
CA ILE A 89 -7.19 -8.17 16.42
C ILE A 89 -8.01 -9.46 16.35
N PHE A 90 -8.99 -9.49 15.45
CA PHE A 90 -9.88 -10.63 15.27
C PHE A 90 -9.33 -11.54 14.17
N HIS A 91 -8.32 -12.35 14.51
CA HIS A 91 -7.83 -13.42 13.63
C HIS A 91 -8.97 -14.40 13.33
N GLY A 92 -9.57 -14.30 12.14
CA GLY A 92 -10.50 -15.31 11.63
C GLY A 92 -9.78 -16.64 11.37
N PRO A 93 -10.42 -17.80 11.59
CA PRO A 93 -9.85 -19.12 11.29
C PRO A 93 -9.53 -19.32 9.80
N GLU A 94 -10.19 -18.54 8.95
CA GLU A 94 -9.91 -18.46 7.53
C GLU A 94 -8.72 -17.53 7.36
N GLY A 95 -7.64 -18.03 6.75
CA GLY A 95 -6.44 -17.24 6.46
C GLY A 95 -6.78 -15.88 5.86
N ILE A 96 -5.87 -14.91 6.01
CA ILE A 96 -6.05 -13.49 5.69
C ILE A 96 -6.62 -13.28 4.25
N PHE A 97 -6.46 -14.25 3.36
CA PHE A 97 -7.16 -14.33 2.08
C PHE A 97 -7.59 -15.78 1.87
N GLY A 98 -8.88 -16.01 1.62
CA GLY A 98 -9.47 -17.35 1.45
C GLY A 98 -8.70 -18.22 0.45
N GLU A 99 -8.94 -19.54 0.54
CA GLU A 99 -8.19 -20.59 -0.16
C GLU A 99 -7.74 -20.19 -1.57
N THR A 100 -6.41 -20.12 -1.76
CA THR A 100 -5.80 -19.82 -3.05
C THR A 100 -6.06 -20.99 -4.00
N ALA A 101 -6.93 -20.77 -4.99
CA ALA A 101 -7.20 -21.72 -6.05
C ALA A 101 -5.91 -22.00 -6.87
N SER A 102 -5.25 -23.11 -6.57
CA SER A 102 -4.49 -24.01 -7.47
C SER A 102 -3.57 -23.45 -8.59
N GLY A 103 -3.02 -22.24 -8.50
CA GLY A 103 -1.96 -21.84 -9.45
C GLY A 103 -1.28 -20.52 -9.09
N GLU A 104 0.03 -20.55 -8.86
CA GLU A 104 0.93 -19.44 -8.43
C GLU A 104 0.40 -17.99 -8.65
N PRO A 105 -0.43 -17.39 -7.77
CA PRO A 105 -1.02 -16.09 -8.04
C PRO A 105 -0.55 -15.07 -7.00
N PHE A 106 0.74 -14.77 -6.94
CA PHE A 106 1.30 -13.93 -5.86
C PHE A 106 0.92 -12.44 -5.92
N ILE A 107 0.19 -11.99 -6.95
CA ILE A 107 -0.25 -10.59 -7.11
C ILE A 107 -1.28 -10.20 -6.03
N VAL A 108 -2.15 -11.14 -5.66
CA VAL A 108 -3.16 -10.96 -4.60
C VAL A 108 -2.87 -12.02 -3.54
N PRO A 109 -2.55 -11.66 -2.29
CA PRO A 109 -2.72 -10.34 -1.66
C PRO A 109 -1.45 -9.48 -1.52
N LEU A 110 -0.29 -10.00 -1.93
CA LEU A 110 1.01 -9.51 -1.48
C LEU A 110 1.32 -8.09 -1.97
N ALA A 111 1.19 -7.82 -3.27
CA ALA A 111 1.32 -6.46 -3.81
C ALA A 111 0.07 -5.63 -3.52
N ILE A 112 -1.11 -6.20 -3.78
CA ILE A 112 -2.42 -5.57 -3.58
C ILE A 112 -3.31 -6.56 -2.81
N PRO A 113 -3.85 -6.23 -1.62
CA PRO A 113 -3.85 -4.93 -0.95
C PRO A 113 -2.77 -4.76 0.14
N SER A 114 -1.84 -5.71 0.34
CA SER A 114 -0.95 -5.66 1.51
C SER A 114 0.06 -4.50 1.50
N ILE A 115 0.68 -4.17 0.36
CA ILE A 115 1.67 -3.07 0.26
C ILE A 115 1.04 -1.83 -0.38
N ALA A 116 0.53 -1.95 -1.61
CA ALA A 116 -0.22 -0.87 -2.28
C ALA A 116 -1.69 -0.88 -1.85
N GLY A 117 -1.92 -0.94 -0.55
CA GLY A 117 -3.25 -0.97 0.02
C GLY A 117 -4.01 0.34 -0.17
N PRO A 118 -5.33 0.35 0.07
CA PRO A 118 -6.14 1.55 -0.09
C PRO A 118 -5.64 2.72 0.77
N ALA A 119 -5.07 2.45 1.95
CA ALA A 119 -4.46 3.45 2.82
C ALA A 119 -3.19 4.08 2.22
N ALA A 120 -2.31 3.27 1.62
CA ALA A 120 -1.10 3.75 0.94
C ALA A 120 -1.47 4.60 -0.28
N ILE A 121 -2.44 4.14 -1.08
CA ILE A 121 -2.96 4.88 -2.24
C ILE A 121 -3.57 6.20 -1.78
N ALA A 122 -4.46 6.19 -0.78
CA ALA A 122 -5.06 7.40 -0.25
C ALA A 122 -4.00 8.39 0.25
N THR A 123 -2.97 7.90 0.94
CA THR A 123 -1.86 8.72 1.46
C THR A 123 -1.07 9.39 0.34
N VAL A 124 -0.67 8.64 -0.70
CA VAL A 124 0.05 9.20 -1.86
C VAL A 124 -0.80 10.25 -2.56
N VAL A 125 -2.07 9.94 -2.80
CA VAL A 125 -3.01 10.82 -3.48
C VAL A 125 -3.25 12.11 -2.67
N LEU A 126 -3.32 12.03 -1.33
CA LEU A 126 -3.39 13.19 -0.43
C LEU A 126 -2.13 14.03 -0.44
N LEU A 127 -0.94 13.41 -0.41
CA LEU A 127 0.36 14.11 -0.45
C LEU A 127 0.48 14.95 -1.73
N VAL A 128 0.12 14.36 -2.87
CA VAL A 128 0.13 15.05 -4.17
C VAL A 128 -0.90 16.16 -4.20
N SER A 129 -2.12 15.92 -3.72
CA SER A 129 -3.21 16.91 -3.72
C SER A 129 -2.85 18.16 -2.88
N ARG A 130 -2.15 17.98 -1.76
CA ARG A 130 -1.71 19.09 -0.89
C ARG A 130 -0.62 19.96 -1.50
N ALA A 131 0.25 19.37 -2.32
CA ALA A 131 1.43 20.05 -2.86
C ALA A 131 1.80 19.50 -4.24
N PRO A 132 0.99 19.79 -5.28
CA PRO A 132 1.19 19.25 -6.63
C PRO A 132 2.50 19.74 -7.28
N GLN A 133 3.00 20.90 -6.86
CA GLN A 133 4.27 21.49 -7.31
C GLN A 133 5.50 20.64 -6.92
N ARG A 134 5.38 19.75 -5.92
CA ARG A 134 6.50 18.94 -5.37
C ARG A 134 6.50 17.50 -5.90
N LEU A 135 5.93 17.28 -7.09
CA LEU A 135 5.88 15.97 -7.75
C LEU A 135 7.20 15.16 -7.72
N PRO A 136 8.39 15.73 -8.01
CA PRO A 136 9.64 14.97 -7.97
C PRO A 136 10.01 14.51 -6.55
N GLU A 137 9.64 15.26 -5.51
CA GLU A 137 9.86 14.84 -4.13
C GLU A 137 8.94 13.70 -3.71
N TRP A 138 7.70 13.70 -4.21
CA TRP A 138 6.74 12.60 -3.97
C TRP A 138 7.12 11.32 -4.69
N LEU A 139 7.65 11.42 -5.91
CA LEU A 139 8.22 10.29 -6.62
C LEU A 139 9.40 9.69 -5.84
N LEU A 140 10.32 10.54 -5.37
CA LEU A 140 11.43 10.09 -4.53
C LEU A 140 10.94 9.45 -3.23
N ALA A 141 9.95 10.05 -2.56
CA ALA A 141 9.45 9.54 -1.28
C ALA A 141 8.79 8.16 -1.39
N VAL A 142 8.17 7.84 -2.53
CA VAL A 142 7.58 6.52 -2.80
C VAL A 142 8.64 5.46 -3.12
N THR A 143 9.80 5.86 -3.63
CA THR A 143 10.90 4.93 -3.98
C THR A 143 11.83 4.58 -2.83
N VAL A 144 11.78 5.35 -1.74
CA VAL A 144 12.62 5.16 -0.53
C VAL A 144 11.95 4.18 0.42
#